data_AF-A0A2V6Q8N8-F1
#
_entry.id   AF-A0A2V6Q8N8-F1
#
_cell.length_a   1.000
_cell.length_b   1.000
_cell.length_c   1.000
_cell.angle_alpha   90.00
_cell.angle_beta   90.00
_cell.angle_gamma   90.00
#
_symmetry.space_group_name_H-M   'P 1'
#
loop_
_entity.id
_entity.type
_entity.pdbx_description
1 polymer ?
#
loop_
_entity_poly.entity_id
_entity_poly.type
_entity_poly.pdbx_seq_one_letter_code
_entity_poly.pdbx_strand_id
1 'polypeptide(L)'
;MSTTRQQETAETIHLTERTFDEALVAAPGLVMVDFWAEWCAPCRAIAPVLEQIAEASNGGVRLMKVNVDENHGLAVRYAIHSIPTILVFKDGAVVDRIVGAAPRAAIESVLSARA
;
A
#
# COMPACT_ATOMS: atom_id res chain seq x y z
N MET A 1 -10.67 -4.32 35.10
CA MET A 1 -11.37 -4.71 33.85
C MET A 1 -11.27 -3.55 32.87
N SER A 2 -10.05 -3.24 32.43
CA SER A 2 -9.78 -2.06 31.60
C SER A 2 -9.68 -2.51 30.14
N THR A 3 -10.79 -2.29 29.44
CA THR A 3 -10.95 -2.42 28.00
C THR A 3 -9.97 -1.48 27.31
N THR A 4 -8.77 -1.98 27.01
CA THR A 4 -7.87 -1.27 26.09
C THR A 4 -8.35 -1.61 24.69
N ARG A 5 -9.19 -0.72 24.15
CA ARG A 5 -9.53 -0.66 22.74
C ARG A 5 -8.25 -0.31 21.98
N GLN A 6 -7.46 -1.31 21.61
CA GLN A 6 -6.42 -1.12 20.61
C GLN A 6 -7.13 -0.93 19.27
N GLN A 7 -7.17 0.34 18.89
CA GLN A 7 -7.29 0.89 17.54
C GLN A 7 -7.48 -0.13 16.42
N GLU A 8 -8.72 -0.18 15.93
CA GLU A 8 -9.11 -0.75 14.65
C GLU A 8 -8.74 0.27 13.56
N THR A 9 -7.46 0.36 13.22
CA THR A 9 -6.96 1.02 12.00
C THR A 9 -7.19 0.07 10.83
N ALA A 10 -7.53 0.57 9.64
CA ALA A 10 -7.79 -0.24 8.44
C ALA A 10 -6.87 -1.47 8.38
N GLU A 11 -7.46 -2.65 8.20
CA GLU A 11 -6.78 -3.94 8.17
C GLU A 11 -5.65 -3.90 7.13
N THR A 12 -4.46 -3.53 7.60
CA THR A 12 -3.30 -3.30 6.77
C THR A 12 -2.64 -4.65 6.55
N ILE A 13 -2.77 -5.18 5.34
CA ILE A 13 -2.32 -6.52 5.04
C ILE A 13 -0.85 -6.48 4.65
N HIS A 14 -0.01 -7.14 5.45
CA HIS A 14 1.39 -7.37 5.12
C HIS A 14 1.50 -8.56 4.17
N LEU A 15 2.03 -8.31 2.97
CA LEU A 15 2.20 -9.33 1.95
C LEU A 15 3.62 -9.88 1.95
N THR A 16 3.70 -11.18 1.64
CA THR A 16 4.96 -11.87 1.38
C THR A 16 5.02 -12.32 -0.07
N GLU A 17 6.19 -12.70 -0.56
CA GLU A 17 6.34 -13.29 -1.91
C GLU A 17 5.37 -14.45 -2.17
N ARG A 18 5.01 -15.20 -1.12
CA ARG A 18 4.09 -16.35 -1.20
C ARG A 18 2.62 -15.95 -1.26
N THR A 19 2.24 -14.82 -0.67
CA THR A 19 0.83 -14.42 -0.51
C THR A 19 0.42 -13.29 -1.46
N PHE A 20 1.39 -12.65 -2.12
CA PHE A 20 1.19 -11.44 -2.90
C PHE A 20 0.21 -11.63 -4.07
N ASP A 21 0.46 -12.64 -4.91
CA ASP A 21 -0.32 -12.84 -6.13
C ASP A 21 -1.76 -13.26 -5.81
N GLU A 22 -1.95 -14.16 -4.83
CA GLU A 22 -3.27 -14.58 -4.37
C GLU A 22 -4.06 -13.41 -3.75
N ALA A 23 -3.40 -12.58 -2.93
CA ALA A 23 -4.03 -11.42 -2.32
C ALA A 23 -4.48 -10.39 -3.35
N LEU A 24 -3.68 -10.14 -4.40
CA LEU A 24 -4.06 -9.23 -5.49
C LEU A 24 -5.22 -9.77 -6.31
N VAL A 25 -5.24 -11.08 -6.62
CA VAL A 25 -6.35 -11.70 -7.36
C VAL A 25 -7.64 -11.69 -6.53
N ALA A 26 -7.55 -11.94 -5.23
CA ALA A 26 -8.66 -11.81 -4.30
C ALA A 26 -9.09 -10.34 -4.07
N ALA A 27 -8.39 -9.39 -4.69
CA ALA A 27 -8.61 -7.98 -4.50
C ALA A 27 -9.10 -7.20 -5.74
N PRO A 28 -10.39 -7.35 -6.14
CA PRO A 28 -10.98 -6.55 -7.20
C PRO A 28 -11.01 -5.04 -6.89
N GLY A 29 -10.99 -4.21 -7.93
CA GLY A 29 -10.96 -2.75 -7.79
C GLY A 29 -9.57 -2.21 -7.48
N LEU A 30 -9.49 -1.05 -6.82
CA LEU A 30 -8.24 -0.35 -6.59
C LEU A 30 -7.51 -0.88 -5.35
N VAL A 31 -6.22 -1.15 -5.50
CA VAL A 31 -5.32 -1.57 -4.43
C VAL A 31 -4.05 -0.72 -4.48
N MET A 32 -3.70 -0.11 -3.36
CA MET A 32 -2.38 0.49 -3.13
C MET A 32 -1.47 -0.55 -2.48
N VAL A 33 -0.31 -0.78 -3.08
CA VAL A 33 0.75 -1.61 -2.49
C VAL A 33 1.92 -0.69 -2.13
N ASP A 34 2.16 -0.49 -0.85
CA ASP A 34 3.27 0.28 -0.28
C ASP A 34 4.52 -0.60 -0.12
N PHE A 35 5.54 -0.34 -0.93
CA PHE A 35 6.86 -0.94 -0.80
C PHE A 35 7.71 -0.09 0.16
N TRP A 36 8.04 -0.66 1.32
CA TRP A 36 8.63 0.05 2.45
C TRP A 36 9.74 -0.78 3.15
N ALA A 37 10.41 -0.17 4.13
CA ALA A 37 11.34 -0.86 5.05
C ALA A 37 11.41 -0.14 6.40
N GLU A 38 11.86 -0.83 7.45
CA GLU A 38 11.90 -0.30 8.83
C GLU A 38 12.83 0.92 8.99
N TRP A 39 13.97 0.88 8.30
CA TRP A 39 14.97 1.94 8.30
C TRP A 39 14.55 3.17 7.49
N CYS A 40 13.46 3.09 6.73
CA CYS A 40 12.99 4.15 5.85
C CYS A 40 12.12 5.18 6.61
N ALA A 41 12.74 6.26 7.07
CA ALA A 41 12.01 7.36 7.73
C ALA A 41 10.90 7.98 6.86
N PRO A 42 11.10 8.24 5.55
CA PRO A 42 10.01 8.73 4.68
C PRO A 42 8.84 7.75 4.55
N CYS A 43 9.09 6.44 4.61
CA CYS A 43 8.05 5.41 4.58
C CYS A 43 7.15 5.50 5.82
N ARG A 44 7.75 5.67 7.01
CA ARG A 44 6.99 5.87 8.24
C ARG A 44 6.14 7.15 8.22
N ALA A 45 6.59 8.19 7.52
CA ALA A 45 5.86 9.44 7.40
C ALA A 45 4.62 9.32 6.49
N ILE A 46 4.71 8.55 5.40
CA ILE A 46 3.59 8.39 4.45
C ILE A 46 2.59 7.30 4.85
N ALA A 47 3.01 6.27 5.60
CA ALA A 47 2.14 5.19 6.06
C ALA A 47 0.77 5.65 6.62
N PRO A 48 0.68 6.59 7.58
CA PRO A 48 -0.61 7.04 8.10
C PRO A 48 -1.45 7.79 7.07
N VAL A 49 -0.83 8.39 6.05
CA VAL A 49 -1.57 9.04 4.95
C VAL A 49 -2.25 7.99 4.08
N LEU A 50 -1.55 6.90 3.76
CA LEU A 50 -2.11 5.79 2.97
C LEU A 50 -3.25 5.09 3.72
N GLU A 51 -3.07 4.85 5.02
CA GLU A 51 -4.09 4.25 5.89
C GLU A 51 -5.36 5.12 5.90
N GLN A 52 -5.23 6.44 6.10
CA GLN A 52 -6.37 7.35 6.07
C GLN A 52 -7.08 7.43 4.71
N ILE A 53 -6.34 7.29 3.60
CA ILE A 53 -6.96 7.25 2.25
C ILE A 53 -7.78 5.97 2.10
N ALA A 54 -7.22 4.81 2.50
CA ALA A 54 -7.93 3.53 2.43
C ALA A 54 -9.18 3.55 3.32
N GLU A 55 -9.08 4.06 4.54
CA GLU A 55 -10.23 4.24 5.45
C GLU A 55 -11.30 5.16 4.86
N ALA A 56 -10.90 6.34 4.35
CA ALA A 56 -11.83 7.30 3.77
C ALA A 56 -12.53 6.78 2.49
N SER A 57 -11.98 5.76 1.84
CA SER A 57 -12.56 5.16 0.63
C SER A 57 -13.77 4.28 0.91
N ASN A 58 -14.08 3.95 2.18
CA ASN A 58 -15.16 3.04 2.57
C ASN A 58 -15.17 1.72 1.77
N GLY A 59 -13.97 1.16 1.53
CA GLY A 59 -13.79 -0.08 0.77
C GLY A 59 -13.55 0.09 -0.73
N GLY A 60 -13.53 1.31 -1.25
CA GLY A 60 -13.21 1.60 -2.66
C GLY A 60 -11.73 1.43 -2.99
N VAL A 61 -10.84 1.55 -2.00
CA VAL A 61 -9.39 1.39 -2.14
C VAL A 61 -8.86 0.55 -0.97
N ARG A 62 -8.09 -0.49 -1.29
CA ARG A 62 -7.37 -1.29 -0.28
C ARG A 62 -5.92 -0.88 -0.16
N LEU A 63 -5.38 -1.03 1.05
CA LEU A 63 -3.96 -0.84 1.33
C LEU A 63 -3.31 -2.17 1.69
N MET A 64 -2.22 -2.49 1.01
CA MET A 64 -1.36 -3.64 1.26
C MET A 64 0.09 -3.15 1.38
N LYS A 65 0.91 -3.85 2.15
CA LYS A 65 2.30 -3.43 2.42
C LYS A 65 3.27 -4.56 2.12
N VAL A 66 4.39 -4.23 1.50
CA VAL A 66 5.50 -5.14 1.22
C VAL A 66 6.76 -4.58 1.83
N ASN A 67 7.33 -5.29 2.79
CA ASN A 67 8.67 -4.98 3.28
C ASN A 67 9.71 -5.48 2.26
N VAL A 68 10.51 -4.57 1.70
CA VAL A 68 11.49 -4.89 0.65
C VAL A 68 12.71 -5.64 1.15
N ASP A 69 13.01 -5.57 2.45
CA ASP A 69 14.11 -6.33 3.08
C ASP A 69 13.74 -7.81 3.23
N GLU A 70 12.46 -8.11 3.41
CA GLU A 70 11.95 -9.48 3.58
C GLU A 70 11.51 -10.12 2.26
N ASN A 71 11.20 -9.28 1.25
CA ASN A 71 10.59 -9.69 -0.01
C ASN A 71 11.33 -9.10 -1.21
N HIS A 72 12.65 -9.34 -1.26
CA HIS A 72 13.52 -8.80 -2.30
C HIS A 72 13.07 -9.18 -3.73
N GLY A 73 12.53 -10.39 -3.92
CA GLY A 73 12.02 -10.84 -5.20
C GLY A 73 10.84 -10.00 -5.71
N LEU A 74 9.95 -9.56 -4.82
CA LEU A 74 8.87 -8.64 -5.19
C LEU A 74 9.41 -7.25 -5.56
N ALA A 75 10.39 -6.74 -4.81
CA ALA A 75 11.03 -5.47 -5.13
C ALA A 75 11.71 -5.51 -6.51
N VAL A 76 12.40 -6.61 -6.83
CA VAL A 76 13.00 -6.84 -8.16
C VAL A 76 11.92 -6.99 -9.24
N ARG A 77 10.88 -7.83 -9.02
CA ARG A 77 9.79 -8.08 -9.97
C ARG A 77 9.12 -6.81 -10.44
N TYR A 78 8.94 -5.84 -9.55
CA TYR A 78 8.32 -4.56 -9.87
C TYR A 78 9.31 -3.41 -10.09
N ALA A 79 10.61 -3.69 -10.18
CA ALA A 79 11.66 -2.68 -10.39
C ALA A 79 11.57 -1.51 -9.39
N ILE A 80 11.50 -1.84 -8.10
CA ILE A 80 11.46 -0.89 -6.99
C ILE A 80 12.91 -0.48 -6.67
N HIS A 81 13.33 0.67 -7.21
CA HIS A 81 14.69 1.20 -7.02
C HIS A 81 14.82 2.16 -5.83
N SER A 82 13.70 2.62 -5.29
CA SER A 82 13.65 3.57 -4.17
C SER A 82 12.40 3.33 -3.35
N ILE A 83 12.49 3.52 -2.04
CA ILE A 83 11.36 3.45 -1.13
C ILE A 83 11.13 4.80 -0.43
N PRO A 84 9.87 5.17 -0.11
CA PRO A 84 8.66 4.40 -0.43
C PRO A 84 8.34 4.43 -1.93
N THR A 85 7.81 3.34 -2.45
CA THR A 85 7.15 3.32 -3.77
C THR A 85 5.78 2.69 -3.58
N ILE A 86 4.74 3.38 -4.04
CA ILE A 86 3.37 2.90 -3.99
C ILE A 86 2.98 2.51 -5.41
N LEU A 87 2.67 1.24 -5.62
CA LEU A 87 2.05 0.79 -6.85
C LEU A 87 0.53 0.79 -6.68
N VAL A 88 -0.17 1.31 -7.69
CA VAL A 88 -1.62 1.24 -7.75
C VAL A 88 -1.98 0.12 -8.70
N PHE A 89 -2.73 -0.85 -8.21
CA PHE A 89 -3.30 -1.94 -8.97
C PHE A 89 -4.79 -1.71 -9.20
N LYS A 90 -5.29 -2.12 -10.37
CA LYS A 90 -6.70 -2.30 -10.66
C LYS A 90 -6.89 -3.69 -11.24
N ASP A 91 -7.70 -4.51 -10.57
CA ASP A 91 -8.03 -5.87 -11.02
C ASP A 91 -6.78 -6.71 -11.35
N GLY A 92 -5.78 -6.64 -10.48
CA GLY A 92 -4.52 -7.39 -10.59
C GLY A 92 -3.46 -6.79 -11.53
N ALA A 93 -3.77 -5.71 -12.26
CA ALA A 93 -2.82 -5.04 -13.14
C ALA A 93 -2.32 -3.73 -12.54
N VAL A 94 -1.02 -3.41 -12.70
CA VAL A 94 -0.47 -2.11 -12.31
C VAL A 94 -1.02 -1.03 -13.25
N VAL A 95 -1.67 -0.02 -12.67
CA VAL A 95 -2.26 1.12 -13.42
C VAL A 95 -1.60 2.45 -13.09
N ASP A 96 -0.83 2.52 -11.99
CA ASP A 96 -0.04 3.70 -11.65
C ASP A 96 1.12 3.37 -10.70
N ARG A 97 2.05 4.33 -10.56
CA ARG A 97 3.22 4.28 -9.68
C ARG A 97 3.50 5.66 -9.11
N ILE A 98 3.60 5.71 -7.78
CA ILE A 98 3.97 6.90 -7.02
C ILE A 98 5.30 6.61 -6.33
N VAL A 99 6.32 7.43 -6.58
CA VAL A 99 7.65 7.28 -5.98
C VAL A 99 7.87 8.37 -4.94
N GLY A 100 8.31 7.97 -3.75
CA GLY A 100 8.58 8.85 -2.63
C GLY A 100 7.34 9.20 -1.79
N ALA A 101 7.58 9.99 -0.74
CA ALA A 101 6.53 10.43 0.17
C ALA A 101 5.69 11.57 -0.46
N ALA A 102 4.74 11.22 -1.32
CA ALA A 102 3.86 12.18 -1.98
C ALA A 102 2.79 12.76 -1.01
N PRO A 103 2.35 14.02 -1.21
CA PRO A 103 1.23 14.58 -0.47
C PRO A 103 -0.08 13.83 -0.73
N ARG A 104 -0.95 13.76 0.29
CA ARG A 104 -2.27 13.09 0.23
C ARG A 104 -3.07 13.42 -1.04
N ALA A 105 -3.20 14.72 -1.35
CA ALA A 105 -3.98 15.18 -2.51
C ALA A 105 -3.44 14.64 -3.85
N ALA A 106 -2.12 14.45 -3.98
CA ALA A 106 -1.54 13.87 -5.20
C ALA A 106 -1.91 12.38 -5.34
N ILE A 107 -1.91 11.64 -4.23
CA ILE A 107 -2.29 10.23 -4.20
C ILE A 107 -3.78 10.08 -4.52
N GLU A 108 -4.64 10.89 -3.92
CA GLU A 108 -6.09 10.89 -4.19
C GLU A 108 -6.39 11.26 -5.65
N SER A 109 -5.64 12.20 -6.24
CA SER A 109 -5.76 12.54 -7.67
C SER A 109 -5.42 11.35 -8.57
N VAL A 110 -4.35 10.60 -8.26
CA VAL A 110 -3.99 9.38 -9.00
C VAL A 110 -5.11 8.34 -8.90
N LEU A 111 -5.61 8.07 -7.69
CA LEU A 111 -6.67 7.09 -7.47
C LEU A 111 -7.96 7.47 -8.21
N SER A 112 -8.38 8.73 -8.13
CA SER A 112 -9.57 9.24 -8.83
C SER A 112 -9.45 9.11 -10.35
N ALA A 113 -8.25 9.24 -10.91
CA ALA A 113 -8.02 9.11 -12.35
C ALA A 113 -7.99 7.64 -12.82
N ARG A 114 -8.09 6.66 -11.92
CA ARG A 114 -8.06 5.22 -12.19
C ARG A 114 -9.30 4.47 -11.68
N ALA A 115 -10.19 5.14 -10.94
CA ALA A 115 -11.45 4.59 -10.43
C ALA A 115 -12.33 4.03 -11.56
#